data_AF-A0A524PJ46-F1
#
_entry.id   AF-A0A524PJ46-F1
#
_cell.length_a   1.000
_cell.length_b   1.000
_cell.length_c   1.000
_cell.angle_alpha   90.00
_cell.angle_beta   90.00
_cell.angle_gamma   90.00
#
_symmetry.space_group_name_H-M   'P 1'
#
loop_
_entity.id
_entity.type
_entity.pdbx_description
1 polymer ?
#
loop_
_entity_poly.entity_id
_entity_poly.type
_entity_poly.pdbx_seq_one_letter_code
_entity_poly.pdbx_strand_id
1 'polypeptide(L)' 'MYTVYSRMSYQNSIRSLLIVFLFSLALVEGNSQGIRLNVDSEPLNSVLISLSNSYGIQLSFNDQQLSGYKVTADSSF' A
#
# COMPACT_ATOMS: atom_id res chain seq x y z
N MET A 1 5.08 16.21 -47.76
CA MET A 1 4.17 16.61 -46.67
C MET A 1 3.49 15.40 -46.01
N TYR A 2 4.19 14.26 -45.83
CA TYR A 2 3.63 13.03 -45.25
C TYR A 2 4.23 12.65 -43.89
N THR A 3 5.39 13.22 -43.55
CA THR A 3 6.12 12.94 -42.30
C THR A 3 5.55 13.64 -41.06
N VAL A 4 4.72 14.67 -41.25
CA VAL A 4 4.11 15.45 -40.15
C VAL A 4 2.84 14.77 -39.63
N TYR A 5 2.02 14.20 -40.53
CA TYR A 5 0.78 13.51 -40.16
C TYR A 5 1.03 12.22 -39.36
N SER A 6 2.10 11.47 -39.69
CA SER A 6 2.43 10.25 -38.94
C SER A 6 2.86 10.54 -37.50
N ARG A 7 3.58 11.64 -37.25
CA ARG A 7 3.95 12.08 -35.89
C ARG A 7 2.74 12.52 -35.08
N MET A 8 1.77 13.20 -35.70
CA MET A 8 0.56 13.68 -35.03
C MET A 8 -0.38 12.52 -34.65
N SER A 9 -0.52 11.52 -35.53
CA SER A 9 -1.29 10.31 -35.23
C SER A 9 -0.64 9.47 -34.12
N TYR A 10 0.69 9.34 -34.13
CA TYR A 10 1.43 8.57 -33.12
C TYR A 10 1.35 9.20 -31.72
N GLN A 11 1.44 10.54 -31.64
CA GLN A 11 1.27 11.27 -30.38
C GLN A 11 -0.14 11.07 -29.78
N ASN A 12 -1.18 11.04 -30.61
CA ASN A 12 -2.54 10.81 -30.15
C ASN A 12 -2.73 9.38 -29.63
N SER A 13 -2.14 8.37 -30.29
CA SER A 13 -2.18 6.98 -29.83
C SER A 13 -1.48 6.79 -28.48
N ILE A 14 -0.33 7.45 -28.25
CA ILE A 14 0.36 7.40 -26.95
C ILE A 14 -0.49 8.04 -25.85
N ARG A 15 -1.13 9.18 -26.13
CA ARG A 15 -2.00 9.85 -25.16
C ARG A 15 -3.18 8.97 -24.76
N SER A 16 -3.80 8.29 -25.73
CA SER A 16 -4.88 7.33 -25.46
C SER A 16 -4.40 6.15 -24.61
N LEU A 17 -3.22 5.60 -24.91
CA LEU A 17 -2.62 4.52 -24.11
C LEU A 17 -2.34 4.95 -22.66
N LEU A 18 -1.82 6.16 -22.47
CA LEU A 18 -1.52 6.72 -21.17
C LEU A 18 -2.79 6.92 -20.33
N ILE A 19 -3.88 7.37 -20.95
CA ILE A 19 -5.18 7.52 -20.28
C ILE A 19 -5.71 6.15 -19.84
N VAL A 20 -5.69 5.15 -20.73
CA VAL A 20 -6.13 3.78 -20.40
C VAL A 20 -5.27 3.19 -19.27
N PHE A 21 -3.96 3.42 -19.29
CA PHE A 21 -3.06 2.99 -18.22
C PHE A 21 -3.36 3.67 -16.88
N LEU A 22 -3.57 4.98 -16.87
CA LEU A 22 -3.93 5.72 -15.65
C LEU A 22 -5.30 5.29 -15.09
N PHE A 23 -6.27 5.01 -15.96
CA PHE A 23 -7.57 4.46 -15.54
C PHE A 23 -7.44 3.05 -14.93
N SER A 24 -6.53 2.22 -15.46
CA SER A 24 -6.28 0.89 -14.89
C SER A 24 -5.66 0.95 -13.48
N LEU A 25 -4.84 1.97 -13.20
CA LEU A 25 -4.29 2.23 -11.87
C LEU A 25 -5.35 2.73 -10.88
N ALA A 26 -6.32 3.53 -11.35
CA ALA A 26 -7.41 4.03 -10.51
C ALA A 26 -8.43 2.93 -10.12
N LEU A 27 -8.55 1.88 -10.94
CA LEU A 27 -9.38 0.70 -10.63
C LEU A 27 -8.71 -0.27 -9.66
N VAL A 28 -7.45 -0.05 -9.31
CA VAL A 28 -6.85 -0.66 -8.12
C VAL A 28 -7.33 0.14 -6.92
N GLU A 29 -8.64 0.11 -6.66
CA GLU A 29 -9.17 0.41 -5.33
C GLU A 29 -8.50 -0.62 -4.41
N GLY A 30 -7.54 -0.13 -3.63
CA GLY A 30 -6.81 -0.95 -2.68
C GLY A 30 -7.83 -1.74 -1.86
N ASN A 31 -7.71 -3.07 -1.90
CA ASN A 31 -8.41 -3.93 -0.98
C ASN A 31 -8.07 -3.42 0.42
N SER A 32 -8.97 -2.63 1.01
CA SER A 32 -8.90 -2.25 2.41
C SER A 32 -9.18 -3.52 3.21
N GLN A 33 -8.16 -4.38 3.29
CA GLN A 33 -8.15 -5.49 4.21
C GLN A 33 -8.12 -4.85 5.59
N GLY A 34 -9.29 -4.77 6.21
CA GLY A 34 -9.43 -4.21 7.54
C GLY A 34 -8.42 -4.86 8.48
N ILE A 35 -7.76 -4.04 9.28
CA ILE A 35 -6.71 -4.48 10.19
C ILE A 35 -7.40 -5.11 11.39
N ARG A 36 -7.31 -6.42 11.51
CA ARG A 36 -7.71 -7.15 12.71
C ARG A 36 -6.52 -7.29 13.64
N LEU A 37 -6.69 -6.84 14.88
CA LEU A 37 -5.74 -6.98 15.97
C LEU A 37 -6.42 -7.72 17.12
N ASN A 38 -5.98 -8.94 17.40
CA ASN A 38 -6.38 -9.73 18.56
C ASN A 38 -5.11 -10.25 19.23
N VAL A 39 -4.67 -9.56 20.28
CA VAL A 39 -3.44 -9.85 21.02
C VAL A 39 -3.73 -9.77 22.51
N ASP A 40 -3.14 -10.67 23.28
CA ASP A 40 -3.26 -10.70 24.74
C ASP A 40 -1.89 -10.75 25.42
N SER A 41 -1.57 -9.70 26.17
CA SER A 41 -0.33 -9.57 26.96
C SER A 41 0.95 -9.77 26.14
N GLU A 42 0.93 -9.40 24.86
CA GLU A 42 2.07 -9.56 23.95
C GLU A 42 3.04 -8.37 23.98
N PRO A 43 4.35 -8.58 23.79
CA PRO A 43 5.32 -7.49 23.63
C PRO A 43 4.97 -6.57 22.47
N LEU A 44 4.95 -5.26 22.71
CA LEU A 44 4.54 -4.25 21.73
C LEU A 44 5.39 -4.31 20.45
N ASN A 45 6.70 -4.57 20.56
CA ASN A 45 7.56 -4.73 19.38
C ASN A 45 7.09 -5.88 18.48
N SER A 46 6.75 -7.04 19.06
CA SER A 46 6.23 -8.20 18.33
C SER A 46 4.95 -7.87 17.58
N VAL A 47 4.03 -7.16 18.24
CA VAL A 47 2.77 -6.72 17.63
C VAL A 47 3.01 -5.80 16.43
N LEU A 48 3.92 -4.83 16.56
CA LEU A 48 4.25 -3.90 15.46
C LEU A 48 4.95 -4.59 14.29
N ILE A 49 5.84 -5.55 14.55
CA ILE A 49 6.46 -6.39 13.51
C ILE A 49 5.39 -7.20 12.78
N SER A 50 4.46 -7.82 13.52
CA SER A 50 3.36 -8.61 12.94
C SER A 50 2.46 -7.76 12.05
N LEU A 51 2.11 -6.54 12.48
CA LEU A 51 1.33 -5.59 11.68
C LEU A 51 2.05 -5.16 10.40
N SER A 52 3.36 -4.87 10.50
CA SER A 52 4.20 -4.54 9.35
C SER A 52 4.22 -5.68 8.32
N ASN A 53 4.43 -6.92 8.78
CA ASN A 53 4.50 -8.09 7.92
C ASN A 53 3.15 -8.45 7.29
N SER A 54 2.06 -8.33 8.05
CA SER A 54 0.73 -8.79 7.62
C SER A 54 0.04 -7.81 6.69
N TYR A 55 0.25 -6.51 6.90
CA TYR A 55 -0.46 -5.45 6.19
C TYR A 55 0.46 -4.55 5.35
N GLY A 56 1.77 -4.85 5.30
CA GLY A 56 2.75 -4.09 4.51
C GLY A 56 2.99 -2.67 5.04
N ILE A 57 2.68 -2.40 6.31
CA ILE A 57 2.80 -1.08 6.93
C ILE A 57 4.27 -0.86 7.31
N GLN A 58 4.89 0.20 6.81
CA GLN A 58 6.25 0.56 7.21
C GLN A 58 6.24 1.28 8.55
N LEU A 59 6.83 0.65 9.56
CA LEU A 59 6.97 1.18 10.91
C LEU A 59 8.45 1.27 11.27
N SER A 60 8.87 2.40 11.85
CA SER A 60 10.21 2.58 12.39
C SER A 60 10.11 2.80 13.90
N PHE A 61 10.74 1.92 14.66
CA PHE A 61 10.71 1.95 16.13
C PHE A 61 11.97 1.32 16.71
N ASN A 62 12.23 1.60 17.99
CA ASN A 62 13.32 0.97 18.73
C ASN A 62 12.83 -0.33 19.38
N ASP A 63 13.31 -1.45 18.86
CA ASP A 63 12.91 -2.80 19.30
C ASP A 63 13.16 -3.04 20.80
N GLN A 64 14.32 -2.61 21.30
CA GLN A 64 14.70 -2.82 22.70
C GLN A 64 13.80 -2.04 23.65
N GLN A 65 13.45 -0.81 23.31
CA GLN A 65 12.58 0.02 24.14
C GLN A 65 11.16 -0.52 24.21
N LEU A 66 10.63 -1.04 23.11
CA LEU A 66 9.23 -1.48 23.03
C LEU A 66 9.01 -2.92 23.52
N SER A 67 10.07 -3.73 23.59
CA SER A 67 10.00 -5.12 24.11
C SER A 67 9.53 -5.23 25.56
N GLY A 68 9.71 -4.18 26.37
CA GLY A 68 9.30 -4.15 27.78
C GLY A 68 7.81 -3.86 28.00
N TYR A 69 7.08 -3.40 26.98
CA TYR A 69 5.67 -3.06 27.08
C TYR A 69 4.81 -4.20 26.58
N LYS A 70 3.79 -4.55 27.37
CA LYS A 70 2.79 -5.54 26.98
C LYS A 70 1.52 -4.86 26.53
N VAL A 71 0.88 -5.42 25.51
CA VAL A 71 -0.34 -4.90 24.90
C VAL A 71 -1.40 -5.99 24.86
N THR A 72 -2.61 -5.63 25.24
CA THR A 72 -3.82 -6.42 25.01
C THR A 72 -4.76 -5.54 24.17
N ALA A 73 -5.22 -6.06 23.05
CA ALA A 73 -6.13 -5.36 22.14
C ALA A 73 -6.98 -6.36 21.35
N ASP A 74 -8.27 -6.07 21.23
CA ASP A 74 -9.21 -6.80 20.37
C ASP A 74 -10.03 -5.76 19.60
N SER A 75 -9.58 -5.45 18.38
CA SER A 75 -10.12 -4.37 17.55
C SER A 75 -10.00 -4.68 16.06
N SER A 76 -10.87 -4.05 15.26
CA SER A 76 -10.82 -4.07 13.80
C SER A 76 -10.89 -2.65 13.25
N PHE A 77 -10.01 -2.30 12.31
CA PHE A 77 -9.89 -0.96 11.70
C PHE A 77 -10.04 -1.02 10.19
#